data_AF-A0A1F9DZH8-F1
#
_entry.id   AF-A0A1F9DZH8-F1
#
_cell.length_a   1.000
_cell.length_b   1.000
_cell.length_c   1.000
_cell.angle_alpha   90.00
_cell.angle_beta   90.00
_cell.angle_gamma   90.00
#
_symmetry.space_group_name_H-M   'P 1'
#
loop_
_entity.id
_entity.type
_entity.pdbx_description
1 polymer ?
#
loop_
_entity_poly.entity_id
_entity_poly.type
_entity_poly.pdbx_seq_one_letter_code
_entity_poly.pdbx_strand_id
1 'polypeptide(L)'
;MGISLKTGEVADFYEVTRRTVGSWKAAGCPCRSSGRGREDVYDSAEVHRWLLAEAVGSGAEKDPELKAARLEILKTEGELRKLRLRLREGELVETCEIERTLDETFSIIRTAFDGLTPWAASELMALDREADLRELCFSIDGRLDQLLYSAYVNVRGALSTMAGRGKGAKVAAEAWRNVFGASWREQGDRDEATLRRDIEALMRRSNNETTPS
;
A
#
# COMPACT_ATOMS: atom_id res chain seq x y z
N MET A 1 -38.22 -21.66 -8.76
CA MET A 1 -39.59 -21.99 -9.19
C MET A 1 -40.51 -21.51 -8.10
N GLY A 2 -41.46 -20.63 -8.40
CA GLY A 2 -42.46 -20.20 -7.42
C GLY A 2 -43.69 -21.10 -7.44
N ILE A 3 -44.38 -21.15 -6.31
CA ILE A 3 -45.67 -21.83 -6.18
C ILE A 3 -46.76 -20.86 -6.67
N SER A 4 -47.66 -21.35 -7.51
CA SER A 4 -48.86 -20.62 -7.94
C SER A 4 -49.91 -20.65 -6.84
N LEU A 5 -50.28 -19.48 -6.33
CA LEU A 5 -51.23 -19.30 -5.23
C LEU A 5 -52.41 -18.43 -5.67
N LYS A 6 -53.59 -18.67 -5.10
CA LYS A 6 -54.76 -17.80 -5.27
C LYS A 6 -54.77 -16.66 -4.25
N THR A 7 -55.60 -15.64 -4.44
CA THR A 7 -55.67 -14.46 -3.54
C THR A 7 -55.80 -14.82 -2.05
N GLY A 8 -56.61 -15.84 -1.70
CA GLY A 8 -56.75 -16.29 -0.31
C GLY A 8 -55.47 -16.96 0.20
N GLU A 9 -54.87 -17.84 -0.60
CA GLU A 9 -53.65 -18.56 -0.24
C GLU A 9 -52.43 -17.63 -0.14
N VAL A 10 -52.37 -16.57 -0.95
CA VAL A 10 -51.36 -15.51 -0.83
C VAL A 10 -51.54 -14.74 0.48
N ALA A 11 -52.79 -14.44 0.85
CA ALA A 11 -53.08 -13.74 2.10
C ALA A 11 -52.62 -14.57 3.31
N ASP A 12 -52.90 -15.88 3.30
CA ASP A 12 -52.49 -16.80 4.35
C ASP A 12 -50.95 -17.01 4.35
N PHE A 13 -50.32 -17.14 3.18
CA PHE A 13 -48.88 -17.35 3.05
C PHE A 13 -48.03 -16.17 3.57
N TYR A 14 -48.51 -14.93 3.36
CA TYR A 14 -47.83 -13.72 3.83
C TYR A 14 -48.40 -13.18 5.14
N GLU A 15 -49.33 -13.90 5.79
CA GLU A 15 -50.00 -13.49 7.03
C GLU A 15 -50.65 -12.09 6.95
N VAL A 16 -51.22 -11.75 5.79
CA VAL A 16 -51.89 -10.48 5.54
C VAL A 16 -53.38 -10.66 5.26
N THR A 17 -54.14 -9.57 5.32
CA THR A 17 -55.56 -9.61 4.96
C THR A 17 -55.75 -9.72 3.44
N ARG A 18 -56.85 -10.35 2.99
CA ARG A 18 -57.23 -10.35 1.56
C ARG A 18 -57.37 -8.94 0.96
N ARG A 19 -57.75 -7.97 1.79
CA ARG A 19 -57.81 -6.54 1.42
C ARG A 19 -56.41 -6.02 1.07
N THR A 20 -55.39 -6.40 1.84
CA THR A 20 -53.99 -6.04 1.58
C THR A 20 -53.52 -6.58 0.22
N VAL A 21 -53.82 -7.85 -0.07
CA VAL A 21 -53.50 -8.46 -1.38
C VAL A 21 -54.24 -7.74 -2.52
N GLY A 22 -55.50 -7.35 -2.31
CA GLY A 22 -56.25 -6.51 -3.25
C GLY A 22 -55.60 -5.14 -3.49
N SER A 23 -55.04 -4.52 -2.45
CA SER A 23 -54.27 -3.28 -2.57
C SER A 23 -52.96 -3.49 -3.34
N TRP A 24 -52.26 -4.61 -3.14
CA TRP A 24 -51.05 -4.94 -3.90
C TRP A 24 -51.35 -5.09 -5.39
N LYS A 25 -52.47 -5.74 -5.73
CA LYS A 25 -52.92 -5.83 -7.13
C LYS A 25 -53.14 -4.45 -7.74
N ALA A 26 -53.79 -3.54 -7.01
CA ALA A 26 -54.00 -2.16 -7.46
C ALA A 26 -52.67 -1.38 -7.62
N ALA A 27 -51.66 -1.70 -6.80
CA ALA A 27 -50.31 -1.16 -6.88
C ALA A 27 -49.42 -1.81 -7.96
N GLY A 28 -49.97 -2.70 -8.79
CA GLY A 28 -49.24 -3.33 -9.89
C GLY A 28 -48.49 -4.62 -9.54
N CYS A 29 -48.87 -5.29 -8.44
CA CYS A 29 -48.31 -6.59 -8.10
C CYS A 29 -48.54 -7.61 -9.24
N PRO A 30 -47.50 -8.36 -9.65
CA PRO A 30 -47.57 -9.33 -10.73
C PRO A 30 -48.59 -10.43 -10.41
N CYS A 31 -49.61 -10.56 -11.26
CA CYS A 31 -50.62 -11.60 -11.18
C CYS A 31 -51.16 -11.93 -12.58
N ARG A 32 -51.62 -13.16 -12.78
CA ARG A 32 -52.39 -13.55 -13.97
C ARG A 32 -53.87 -13.38 -13.67
N SER A 33 -54.43 -12.31 -14.23
CA SER A 33 -55.87 -12.05 -14.17
C SER A 33 -56.62 -13.00 -15.10
N SER A 34 -57.59 -13.72 -14.55
CA SER A 34 -58.37 -14.74 -15.25
C SER A 34 -59.73 -14.23 -15.76
N GLY A 35 -59.97 -12.92 -15.73
CA GLY A 35 -61.19 -12.26 -16.24
C GLY A 35 -62.32 -12.16 -15.21
N ARG A 36 -63.45 -11.54 -15.58
CA ARG A 36 -64.59 -11.33 -14.66
C ARG A 36 -65.13 -12.68 -14.15
N GLY A 37 -65.14 -12.85 -12.82
CA GLY A 37 -65.72 -14.00 -12.14
C GLY A 37 -64.77 -15.17 -11.90
N ARG A 38 -63.47 -15.04 -12.20
CA ARG A 38 -62.44 -16.05 -11.89
C ARG A 38 -61.39 -15.48 -10.93
N GLU A 39 -60.81 -16.35 -10.10
CA GLU A 39 -59.79 -15.98 -9.11
C GLU A 39 -58.44 -15.70 -9.78
N ASP A 40 -57.77 -14.63 -9.35
CA ASP A 40 -56.43 -14.28 -9.82
C ASP A 40 -55.40 -15.29 -9.29
N VAL A 41 -54.42 -15.60 -10.14
CA VAL A 41 -53.32 -16.50 -9.79
C VAL A 41 -52.02 -15.70 -9.67
N TYR A 42 -51.31 -15.91 -8.57
CA TYR A 42 -50.08 -15.23 -8.21
C TYR A 42 -48.93 -16.23 -8.18
N ASP A 43 -47.79 -15.88 -8.76
CA ASP A 43 -46.56 -16.62 -8.51
C ASP A 43 -45.90 -16.06 -7.24
N SER A 44 -45.81 -16.88 -6.20
CA SER A 44 -45.22 -16.49 -4.90
C SER A 44 -43.81 -15.89 -5.02
N ALA A 45 -42.97 -16.36 -5.95
CA ALA A 45 -41.63 -15.83 -6.14
C ALA A 45 -41.64 -14.46 -6.85
N GLU A 46 -42.59 -14.22 -7.75
CA GLU A 46 -42.77 -12.91 -8.39
C GLU A 46 -43.33 -11.88 -7.41
N VAL A 47 -44.33 -12.27 -6.60
CA VAL A 47 -44.88 -11.42 -5.55
C VAL A 47 -43.81 -11.05 -4.52
N HIS A 48 -42.99 -12.02 -4.09
CA HIS A 48 -41.90 -11.77 -3.14
C HIS A 48 -40.87 -10.77 -3.69
N ARG A 49 -40.45 -10.93 -4.95
CA ARG A 49 -39.52 -9.99 -5.60
C ARG A 49 -40.11 -8.59 -5.72
N TRP A 50 -41.39 -8.49 -6.06
CA TRP A 50 -42.09 -7.22 -6.13
C TRP A 50 -42.16 -6.53 -4.75
N LEU A 51 -42.51 -7.27 -3.70
CA LEU A 51 -42.52 -6.75 -2.32
C LEU A 51 -41.14 -6.26 -1.86
N LEU A 52 -40.07 -6.97 -2.20
CA LEU A 52 -38.70 -6.55 -1.91
C LEU A 52 -38.33 -5.26 -2.65
N ALA A 53 -38.68 -5.15 -3.93
CA ALA A 53 -38.43 -3.94 -4.71
C ALA A 53 -39.20 -2.74 -4.13
N GLU A 54 -40.45 -2.96 -3.72
CA GLU A 54 -41.29 -1.92 -3.12
C GLU A 54 -40.82 -1.50 -1.72
N ALA A 55 -40.29 -2.45 -0.93
CA ALA A 55 -39.65 -2.15 0.35
C ALA A 55 -38.36 -1.33 0.17
N VAL A 56 -37.54 -1.66 -0.84
CA VAL A 56 -36.32 -0.92 -1.16
C VAL A 56 -36.63 0.48 -1.70
N GLY A 57 -37.65 0.62 -2.55
CA GLY A 57 -38.09 1.90 -3.10
C GLY A 57 -38.78 2.81 -2.07
N SER A 58 -39.63 2.25 -1.21
CA SER A 58 -40.42 3.06 -0.25
C SER A 58 -39.70 3.35 1.07
N GLY A 59 -38.82 2.45 1.53
CA GLY A 59 -38.11 2.58 2.81
C GLY A 59 -36.81 3.38 2.74
N ALA A 60 -36.04 3.23 1.65
CA ALA A 60 -34.76 3.92 1.52
C ALA A 60 -34.90 5.39 1.10
N GLU A 61 -36.05 5.77 0.54
CA GLU A 61 -36.23 7.10 -0.03
C GLU A 61 -36.86 8.12 0.93
N LYS A 62 -37.50 7.65 2.02
CA LYS A 62 -38.22 8.50 2.97
C LYS A 62 -37.43 8.85 4.22
N ASP A 63 -36.36 8.12 4.53
CA ASP A 63 -35.52 8.39 5.70
C ASP A 63 -34.26 9.19 5.29
N PRO A 64 -34.19 10.50 5.61
CA PRO A 64 -33.05 11.34 5.26
C PRO A 64 -31.75 10.89 5.94
N GLU A 65 -31.79 10.25 7.11
CA GLU A 65 -30.59 9.73 7.78
C GLU A 65 -30.01 8.53 7.02
N LEU A 66 -30.88 7.64 6.55
CA LEU A 66 -30.47 6.44 5.80
C LEU A 66 -29.90 6.78 4.41
N LYS A 67 -30.40 7.85 3.78
CA LYS A 67 -29.80 8.43 2.57
C LYS A 67 -28.44 9.05 2.84
N ALA A 68 -28.30 9.84 3.90
CA ALA A 68 -27.04 10.46 4.29
C ALA A 68 -25.97 9.41 4.56
N ALA A 69 -26.30 8.35 5.30
CA ALA A 69 -25.40 7.23 5.58
C ALA A 69 -24.97 6.51 4.29
N ARG A 70 -25.88 6.25 3.35
CA ARG A 70 -25.53 5.64 2.04
C ARG A 70 -24.63 6.53 1.19
N LEU A 71 -24.90 7.83 1.16
CA LEU A 71 -24.05 8.79 0.45
C LEU A 71 -22.63 8.80 1.02
N GLU A 72 -22.48 8.72 2.35
CA GLU A 72 -21.17 8.69 2.99
C GLU A 72 -20.43 7.38 2.73
N ILE A 73 -21.12 6.23 2.71
CA ILE A 73 -20.53 4.94 2.32
C ILE A 73 -20.06 5.01 0.85
N LEU A 74 -20.89 5.50 -0.06
CA LEU A 74 -20.53 5.64 -1.47
C LEU A 74 -19.33 6.57 -1.68
N LYS A 75 -19.27 7.65 -0.90
CA LYS A 75 -18.17 8.61 -0.94
C LYS A 75 -16.86 7.98 -0.45
N THR A 76 -16.89 7.32 0.70
CA THR A 76 -15.71 6.63 1.27
C THR A 76 -15.24 5.47 0.38
N GLU A 77 -16.14 4.69 -0.22
CA GLU A 77 -15.80 3.68 -1.23
C GLU A 77 -15.19 4.28 -2.49
N GLY A 78 -15.69 5.44 -2.93
CA GLY A 78 -15.15 6.20 -4.05
C GLY A 78 -13.72 6.69 -3.78
N GLU A 79 -13.47 7.20 -2.59
CA GLU A 79 -12.13 7.62 -2.14
C GLU A 79 -11.17 6.43 -2.07
N LEU A 80 -11.61 5.30 -1.53
CA LEU A 80 -10.81 4.07 -1.49
C LEU A 80 -10.46 3.56 -2.90
N ARG A 81 -11.40 3.63 -3.85
CA ARG A 81 -11.12 3.29 -5.26
C ARG A 81 -10.10 4.22 -5.88
N LYS A 82 -10.18 5.54 -5.62
CA LYS A 82 -9.17 6.50 -6.09
C LYS A 82 -7.79 6.19 -5.51
N LEU A 83 -7.70 5.89 -4.22
CA LEU A 83 -6.42 5.50 -3.58
C LEU A 83 -5.83 4.24 -4.22
N ARG A 84 -6.65 3.21 -4.44
CA ARG A 84 -6.21 1.97 -5.10
C ARG A 84 -5.78 2.18 -6.55
N LEU A 85 -6.46 3.06 -7.28
CA LEU A 85 -6.05 3.43 -8.64
C LEU A 85 -4.67 4.09 -8.62
N ARG A 86 -4.47 5.07 -7.73
CA ARG A 86 -3.18 5.76 -7.57
C ARG A 86 -2.05 4.84 -7.11
N LEU A 87 -2.35 3.84 -6.27
CA LEU A 87 -1.41 2.78 -5.90
C LEU A 87 -1.02 1.93 -7.13
N ARG A 88 -1.99 1.51 -7.95
CA ARG A 88 -1.73 0.74 -9.19
C ARG A 88 -0.97 1.54 -10.25
N GLU A 89 -1.22 2.84 -10.34
CA GLU A 89 -0.48 3.78 -11.18
C GLU A 89 0.92 4.10 -10.61
N GLY A 90 1.24 3.57 -9.42
CA GLY A 90 2.50 3.77 -8.72
C GLY A 90 2.75 5.23 -8.33
N GLU A 91 1.68 6.01 -8.13
CA GLU A 91 1.75 7.34 -7.52
C GLU A 91 1.86 7.28 -6.00
N LEU A 92 1.40 6.18 -5.40
CA LEU A 92 1.46 5.89 -3.98
C LEU A 92 2.20 4.56 -3.76
N VAL A 93 2.80 4.40 -2.59
CA VAL A 93 3.44 3.15 -2.14
C VAL A 93 2.82 2.80 -0.79
N GLU A 94 2.62 1.51 -0.51
CA GLU A 94 2.10 1.08 0.79
C GLU A 94 3.14 1.35 1.89
N THR A 95 2.69 1.88 3.04
CA THR A 95 3.58 2.21 4.15
C THR A 95 4.39 1.00 4.63
N CYS A 96 3.78 -0.19 4.66
CA CYS A 96 4.44 -1.43 5.06
C CYS A 96 5.61 -1.81 4.13
N GLU A 97 5.55 -1.47 2.83
CA GLU A 97 6.65 -1.72 1.92
C GLU A 97 7.83 -0.78 2.18
N ILE A 98 7.54 0.48 2.53
CA ILE A 98 8.57 1.47 2.91
C ILE A 98 9.24 1.03 4.21
N GLU A 99 8.47 0.68 5.24
CA GLU A 99 8.97 0.22 6.54
C GLU A 99 9.86 -1.01 6.36
N ARG A 100 9.38 -2.04 5.64
CA ARG A 100 10.18 -3.24 5.37
C ARG A 100 11.49 -2.93 4.67
N THR A 101 11.46 -2.06 3.67
CA THR A 101 12.65 -1.68 2.90
C THR A 101 13.65 -0.90 3.76
N LEU A 102 13.15 -0.01 4.62
CA LEU A 102 13.98 0.72 5.58
C LEU A 102 14.59 -0.23 6.61
N ASP A 103 13.81 -1.14 7.18
CA ASP A 103 14.28 -2.13 8.15
C ASP A 103 15.38 -3.03 7.57
N GLU A 104 15.17 -3.56 6.36
CA GLU A 104 16.17 -4.34 5.63
C GLU A 104 17.46 -3.54 5.45
N THR A 105 17.35 -2.26 5.06
CA THR A 105 18.52 -1.42 4.82
C THR A 105 19.24 -1.04 6.11
N PHE A 106 18.51 -0.66 7.17
CA PHE A 106 19.08 -0.35 8.48
C PHE A 106 19.71 -1.57 9.14
N SER A 107 19.18 -2.76 8.92
CA SER A 107 19.79 -4.01 9.40
C SER A 107 21.17 -4.23 8.79
N ILE A 108 21.33 -3.97 7.48
CA ILE A 108 22.63 -4.04 6.79
C ILE A 108 23.61 -3.04 7.40
N ILE A 109 23.17 -1.79 7.59
CA ILE A 109 24.00 -0.72 8.18
C ILE A 109 24.44 -1.12 9.59
N ARG A 110 23.49 -1.55 10.43
CA ARG A 110 23.76 -1.97 11.80
C ARG A 110 24.77 -3.10 11.86
N THR A 111 24.59 -4.14 11.03
CA THR A 111 25.51 -5.28 10.97
C THR A 111 26.92 -4.83 10.61
N ALA A 112 27.04 -3.85 9.72
CA ALA A 112 28.34 -3.32 9.31
C ALA A 112 29.00 -2.48 10.41
N PHE A 113 28.23 -1.69 11.16
CA PHE A 113 28.69 -0.99 12.36
C PHE A 113 29.11 -1.95 13.48
N ASP A 114 28.33 -3.01 13.72
CA ASP A 114 28.65 -4.03 14.72
C ASP A 114 29.96 -4.74 14.37
N GLY A 115 30.30 -4.87 13.08
CA GLY A 115 31.58 -5.40 12.61
C GLY A 115 32.77 -4.43 12.75
N LEU A 116 32.53 -3.13 12.91
CA LEU A 116 33.59 -2.12 13.03
C LEU A 116 34.30 -2.22 14.38
N THR A 117 33.54 -2.41 15.46
CA THR A 117 34.10 -2.41 16.83
C THR A 117 35.08 -3.56 17.09
N PRO A 118 34.76 -4.83 16.76
CA PRO A 118 35.69 -5.94 16.94
C PRO A 118 36.94 -5.80 16.07
N TRP A 119 36.77 -5.31 14.84
CA TRP A 119 37.89 -5.04 13.94
C TRP A 119 38.82 -3.96 14.50
N ALA A 120 38.27 -2.81 14.89
CA ALA A 120 39.05 -1.70 15.45
C ALA A 120 39.75 -2.10 16.75
N ALA A 121 39.09 -2.91 17.60
CA ALA A 121 39.70 -3.46 18.81
C ALA A 121 40.85 -4.42 18.48
N SER A 122 40.70 -5.29 17.48
CA SER A 122 41.78 -6.17 17.02
C SER A 122 42.97 -5.38 16.50
N GLU A 123 42.72 -4.33 15.71
CA GLU A 123 43.76 -3.50 15.14
C GLU A 123 44.48 -2.69 16.22
N LEU A 124 43.72 -2.12 17.17
CA LEU A 124 44.26 -1.40 18.33
C LEU A 124 45.21 -2.27 19.17
N MET A 125 44.87 -3.55 19.37
CA MET A 125 45.70 -4.49 20.13
C MET A 125 46.96 -4.92 19.37
N ALA A 126 47.01 -4.73 18.05
CA ALA A 126 48.16 -5.03 17.21
C ALA A 126 49.14 -3.84 17.08
N LEU A 127 48.76 -2.64 17.55
CA LEU A 127 49.62 -1.47 17.48
C LEU A 127 50.73 -1.52 18.53
N ASP A 128 51.96 -1.22 18.11
CA ASP A 128 53.15 -1.21 18.99
C ASP A 128 53.66 0.23 19.21
N ARG A 129 53.21 1.20 18.40
CA ARG A 129 53.63 2.61 18.50
C ARG A 129 52.47 3.59 18.42
N GLU A 130 52.68 4.77 18.98
CA GLU A 130 51.71 5.87 18.99
C GLU A 130 51.43 6.44 17.60
N ALA A 131 52.39 6.39 16.66
CA ALA A 131 52.17 6.78 15.27
C ALA A 131 51.09 5.91 14.59
N ASP A 132 50.99 4.65 15.01
CA ASP A 132 50.07 3.67 14.44
C ASP A 132 48.63 3.93 14.92
N LEU A 133 48.44 4.59 16.08
CA LEU A 133 47.11 5.01 16.57
C LEU A 133 46.45 6.06 15.67
N ARG A 134 47.25 7.01 15.15
CA ARG A 134 46.74 8.04 14.24
C ARG A 134 46.32 7.39 12.91
N GLU A 135 47.10 6.46 12.40
CA GLU A 135 46.78 5.70 11.19
C GLU A 135 45.52 4.85 11.36
N LEU A 136 45.36 4.21 12.53
CA LEU A 136 44.13 3.50 12.89
C LEU A 136 42.91 4.43 12.90
N CYS A 137 43.02 5.64 13.48
CA CYS A 137 41.92 6.60 13.48
C CYS A 137 41.51 6.99 12.04
N PHE A 138 42.47 7.28 11.17
CA PHE A 138 42.20 7.56 9.76
C PHE A 138 41.55 6.37 9.04
N SER A 139 41.97 5.14 9.36
CA SER A 139 41.39 3.92 8.80
C SER A 139 39.94 3.71 9.27
N ILE A 140 39.65 3.97 10.54
CA ILE A 140 38.29 3.95 11.10
C ILE A 140 37.41 4.98 10.39
N ASP A 141 37.89 6.22 10.24
CA ASP A 141 37.16 7.29 9.55
C ASP A 141 36.85 6.93 8.10
N GLY A 142 37.85 6.47 7.34
CA GLY A 142 37.64 6.05 5.95
C GLY A 142 36.66 4.88 5.81
N ARG A 143 36.67 3.96 6.79
CA ARG A 143 35.73 2.85 6.83
C ARG A 143 34.31 3.29 7.20
N LEU A 144 34.17 4.24 8.13
CA LEU A 144 32.89 4.88 8.45
C LEU A 144 32.31 5.59 7.24
N ASP A 145 33.12 6.34 6.51
CA ASP A 145 32.69 7.02 5.28
C ASP A 145 32.23 6.03 4.21
N GLN A 146 32.98 4.93 4.02
CA GLN A 146 32.58 3.87 3.08
C GLN A 146 31.28 3.18 3.50
N LEU A 147 31.07 2.96 4.80
CA LEU A 147 29.82 2.41 5.33
C LEU A 147 28.65 3.35 5.10
N LEU A 148 28.80 4.64 5.44
CA LEU A 148 27.78 5.66 5.22
C LEU A 148 27.46 5.84 3.73
N TYR A 149 28.45 5.77 2.85
CA TYR A 149 28.25 5.83 1.41
C TYR A 149 27.51 4.59 0.89
N SER A 150 27.90 3.39 1.32
CA SER A 150 27.21 2.16 0.94
C SER A 150 25.76 2.13 1.42
N ALA A 151 25.51 2.63 2.64
CA ALA A 151 24.19 2.84 3.20
C ALA A 151 23.37 3.79 2.33
N TYR A 152 23.95 4.92 1.95
CA TYR A 152 23.34 5.89 1.04
C TYR A 152 22.95 5.26 -0.29
N VAL A 153 23.87 4.54 -0.95
CA VAL A 153 23.61 3.88 -2.24
C VAL A 153 22.50 2.84 -2.11
N ASN A 154 22.48 2.06 -1.03
CA ASN A 154 21.46 1.04 -0.80
C ASN A 154 20.07 1.67 -0.56
N VAL A 155 19.96 2.66 0.34
CA VAL A 155 18.68 3.36 0.61
C VAL A 155 18.19 4.06 -0.66
N ARG A 156 19.10 4.74 -1.39
CA ARG A 156 18.77 5.41 -2.66
C ARG A 156 18.34 4.40 -3.72
N GLY A 157 19.02 3.28 -3.85
CA GLY A 157 18.71 2.20 -4.78
C GLY A 157 17.34 1.61 -4.49
N ALA A 158 17.06 1.29 -3.23
CA ALA A 158 15.79 0.74 -2.79
C ALA A 158 14.63 1.72 -3.03
N LEU A 159 14.82 3.00 -2.71
CA LEU A 159 13.85 4.05 -3.03
C LEU A 159 13.68 4.27 -4.53
N SER A 160 14.74 4.10 -5.32
CA SER A 160 14.68 4.16 -6.78
C SER A 160 13.97 2.95 -7.38
N THR A 161 14.11 1.76 -6.78
CA THR A 161 13.37 0.56 -7.19
C THR A 161 11.89 0.67 -6.86
N MET A 162 11.55 1.21 -5.69
CA MET A 162 10.16 1.55 -5.34
C MET A 162 9.60 2.61 -6.30
N ALA A 163 10.42 3.60 -6.66
CA ALA A 163 10.07 4.62 -7.64
C ALA A 163 9.96 4.09 -9.08
N GLY A 164 10.77 3.13 -9.52
CA GLY A 164 10.74 2.56 -10.87
C GLY A 164 9.45 1.81 -11.19
N ARG A 165 8.62 1.54 -10.18
CA ARG A 165 7.26 1.00 -10.32
C ARG A 165 6.18 2.08 -10.52
N GLY A 166 6.54 3.37 -10.65
CA GLY A 166 5.60 4.47 -10.99
C GLY A 166 6.13 5.90 -10.82
N LYS A 167 5.27 6.88 -10.52
CA LYS A 167 5.66 8.29 -10.31
C LYS A 167 6.37 8.57 -8.97
N GLY A 168 6.63 7.53 -8.17
CA GLY A 168 7.27 7.60 -6.84
C GLY A 168 8.69 8.20 -6.80
N ALA A 169 9.37 8.32 -7.94
CA ALA A 169 10.71 8.94 -8.03
C ALA A 169 10.74 10.37 -7.49
N LYS A 170 9.66 11.12 -7.72
CA LYS A 170 9.57 12.53 -7.31
C LYS A 170 9.39 12.66 -5.79
N VAL A 171 8.54 11.81 -5.21
CA VAL A 171 8.26 11.76 -3.77
C VAL A 171 9.48 11.24 -3.00
N ALA A 172 10.13 10.19 -3.47
CA ALA A 172 11.38 9.70 -2.90
C ALA A 172 12.47 10.78 -2.94
N ALA A 173 12.63 11.48 -4.07
CA ALA A 173 13.61 12.57 -4.21
C ALA A 173 13.28 13.81 -3.36
N GLU A 174 12.03 13.99 -2.96
CA GLU A 174 11.54 15.11 -2.13
C GLU A 174 11.65 14.78 -0.64
N ALA A 175 11.26 13.57 -0.23
CA ALA A 175 11.54 13.03 1.10
C ALA A 175 13.05 13.04 1.39
N TRP A 176 13.88 12.62 0.43
CA TRP A 176 15.33 12.71 0.54
C TRP A 176 15.86 14.13 0.69
N ARG A 177 15.31 15.09 -0.07
CA ARG A 177 15.67 16.52 0.03
C ARG A 177 15.43 17.05 1.44
N ASN A 178 14.33 16.60 2.06
CA ASN A 178 13.94 17.05 3.39
C ASN A 178 14.73 16.39 4.52
N VAL A 179 15.11 15.11 4.37
CA VAL A 179 15.84 14.38 5.42
C VAL A 179 17.33 14.68 5.42
N PHE A 180 17.96 14.83 4.25
CA PHE A 180 19.43 14.94 4.15
C PHE A 180 19.94 16.26 3.57
N GLY A 181 19.05 17.19 3.22
CA GLY A 181 19.40 18.55 2.79
C GLY A 181 20.23 18.62 1.49
N ALA A 182 20.55 19.84 1.05
CA ALA A 182 21.36 20.08 -0.16
C ALA A 182 22.87 19.75 0.05
N SER A 183 23.33 19.78 1.30
CA SER A 183 24.73 19.57 1.69
C SER A 183 25.28 18.22 1.24
N TRP A 184 24.52 17.13 1.41
CA TRP A 184 25.00 15.78 1.12
C TRP A 184 25.06 15.44 -0.38
N ARG A 185 24.41 16.21 -1.28
CA ARG A 185 24.57 16.01 -2.73
C ARG A 185 25.85 16.64 -3.25
N GLU A 186 26.17 17.87 -2.82
CA GLU A 186 27.41 18.53 -3.23
C GLU A 186 28.63 17.87 -2.60
N GLN A 187 28.51 17.36 -1.38
CA GLN A 187 29.52 16.53 -0.74
C GLN A 187 29.56 15.14 -1.37
N GLY A 188 28.41 14.44 -1.46
CA GLY A 188 28.33 13.07 -1.96
C GLY A 188 28.73 12.89 -3.42
N ASP A 189 28.43 13.81 -4.34
CA ASP A 189 28.90 13.71 -5.74
C ASP A 189 30.41 14.04 -5.84
N ARG A 190 30.94 14.94 -4.99
CA ARG A 190 32.39 15.18 -4.89
C ARG A 190 33.11 14.01 -4.24
N ASP A 191 32.52 13.42 -3.21
CA ASP A 191 33.07 12.33 -2.43
C ASP A 191 32.97 11.02 -3.23
N GLU A 192 31.89 10.78 -3.99
CA GLU A 192 31.78 9.65 -4.92
C GLU A 192 32.87 9.68 -5.99
N ALA A 193 33.10 10.82 -6.63
CA ALA A 193 34.15 10.98 -7.63
C ALA A 193 35.57 10.87 -7.04
N THR A 194 35.72 11.08 -5.72
CA THR A 194 37.01 11.02 -5.01
C THR A 194 37.25 9.62 -4.46
N LEU A 195 36.31 9.04 -3.73
CA LEU A 195 36.29 7.64 -3.28
C LEU A 195 36.47 6.67 -4.45
N ARG A 196 35.81 6.90 -5.58
CA ARG A 196 35.96 6.02 -6.75
C ARG A 196 37.38 6.09 -7.34
N ARG A 197 38.00 7.28 -7.32
CA ARG A 197 39.41 7.46 -7.70
C ARG A 197 40.35 6.77 -6.71
N ASP A 198 40.08 6.88 -5.41
CA ASP A 198 40.92 6.30 -4.37
C ASP A 198 40.83 4.78 -4.32
N ILE A 199 39.64 4.21 -4.51
CA ILE A 199 39.42 2.77 -4.67
C ILE A 199 40.12 2.24 -5.93
N GLU A 200 40.01 2.94 -7.07
CA GLU A 200 40.75 2.56 -8.28
C GLU A 200 42.27 2.64 -8.09
N ALA A 201 42.76 3.62 -7.33
CA ALA A 201 44.19 3.75 -7.01
C ALA A 201 44.68 2.61 -6.10
N LEU A 202 43.88 2.22 -5.10
CA LEU A 202 44.17 1.10 -4.21
C LEU A 202 44.16 -0.25 -4.96
N MET A 203 43.17 -0.47 -5.84
CA MET A 203 43.11 -1.67 -6.68
C MET A 203 44.30 -1.78 -7.63
N ARG A 204 44.80 -0.65 -8.18
CA ARG A 204 46.02 -0.63 -9.01
C ARG A 204 47.29 -0.92 -8.22
N ARG A 205 47.41 -0.45 -6.98
CA ARG A 205 48.56 -0.77 -6.11
C ARG A 205 48.58 -2.26 -5.76
N SER A 206 47.42 -2.82 -5.38
CA SER A 206 47.29 -4.24 -5.06
C SER A 206 47.63 -5.17 -6.24
N ASN A 207 47.25 -4.80 -7.47
CA ASN A 207 47.59 -5.56 -8.68
C ASN A 207 49.07 -5.45 -9.09
N ASN A 208 49.76 -4.37 -8.72
CA ASN A 208 51.19 -4.22 -9.00
C ASN A 208 52.07 -4.99 -8.01
N GLU A 209 51.59 -5.27 -6.79
CA GLU A 209 52.31 -6.04 -5.77
C GLU A 209 52.22 -7.56 -6.00
N THR A 210 51.31 -8.03 -6.85
CA THR A 210 51.09 -9.46 -7.15
C THR A 210 51.81 -9.96 -8.41
N THR A 211 52.65 -9.13 -9.05
CA THR A 211 53.49 -9.58 -10.17
C THR A 211 54.93 -9.81 -9.66
N PRO A 212 55.33 -11.05 -9.32
CA PRO A 212 56.70 -11.33 -8.93
C PRO A 212 57.60 -11.26 -10.17
N SER A 213 58.70 -10.51 -10.05
CA SER A 213 59.85 -10.64 -10.96
C SER A 213 60.60 -11.94 -10.71
#